data_AF-A0A3D4TMJ5-F1
#
_entry.id   AF-A0A3D4TMJ5-F1
#
_cell.length_a   1.000
_cell.length_b   1.000
_cell.length_c   1.000
_cell.angle_alpha   90.00
_cell.angle_beta   90.00
_cell.angle_gamma   90.00
#
_symmetry.space_group_name_H-M   'P 1'
#
loop_
_entity.id
_entity.type
_entity.pdbx_description
1 polymer ?
#
loop_
_entity_poly.entity_id
_entity_poly.type
_entity_poly.pdbx_seq_one_letter_code
_entity_poly.pdbx_strand_id
1 'polypeptide(L)'
;AVVVTGSRTSTRTVKNSSTPIDVISAEDLAATGQGNLLEALQRSLPSLSQIGGYQSDQESLIRGYQLRNLSPGYTLVLVNG
;
A
#
# COMPACT_ATOMS: atom_id res chain seq x y z
N ALA A 1 -8.53 16.76 8.07
CA ALA A 1 -7.65 16.85 9.26
C ALA A 1 -6.22 16.63 8.81
N VAL A 2 -5.27 17.38 9.38
CA VAL A 2 -3.88 17.47 8.91
C VAL A 2 -3.04 16.45 9.67
N VAL A 3 -2.36 15.56 8.95
CA VAL A 3 -1.24 14.78 9.50
C VAL A 3 0.04 15.49 9.10
N VAL A 4 0.68 16.11 10.09
CA VAL A 4 2.02 16.69 9.98
C VAL A 4 3.02 15.58 10.25
N THR A 5 3.63 15.04 9.19
CA THR A 5 4.82 14.19 9.28
C THR A 5 6.04 15.00 8.81
N GLY A 6 6.93 15.29 9.75
CA GLY A 6 8.32 15.74 9.62
C GLY A 6 8.82 16.42 8.33
N SER A 7 9.17 17.71 8.49
CA SER A 7 10.17 18.53 7.77
C SER A 7 10.28 18.46 6.24
N ARG A 8 10.08 19.62 5.61
CA ARG A 8 10.18 19.92 4.18
C ARG A 8 11.61 19.72 3.64
N THR A 9 12.01 18.48 3.35
CA THR A 9 13.11 18.20 2.42
C THR A 9 12.78 16.98 1.58
N SER A 10 12.67 17.23 0.27
CA SER A 10 12.54 16.24 -0.80
C SER A 10 13.71 15.25 -0.80
N THR A 11 13.61 14.16 -0.02
CA THR A 11 14.43 12.95 -0.23
C THR A 11 13.77 11.75 0.43
N ARG A 12 12.77 11.14 -0.24
CA ARG A 12 12.34 9.71 -0.22
C ARG A 12 12.33 8.87 1.08
N THR A 13 12.58 9.41 2.27
CA THR A 13 12.54 8.69 3.54
C THR A 13 12.44 9.72 4.67
N VAL A 14 11.36 9.66 5.46
CA VAL A 14 11.22 10.46 6.69
C VAL A 14 12.26 9.94 7.69
N LYS A 15 13.42 10.61 7.76
CA LYS A 15 14.66 10.16 8.44
C LYS A 15 14.58 9.89 9.96
N ASN A 16 13.42 9.92 10.61
CA ASN A 16 13.29 9.80 12.08
C ASN A 16 12.26 8.74 12.56
N SER A 17 11.86 7.79 11.72
CA SER A 17 11.03 6.67 12.18
C SER A 17 11.86 5.42 12.42
N SER A 18 11.68 4.78 13.58
CA SER A 18 12.26 3.46 13.88
C SER A 18 11.63 2.36 13.02
N THR A 19 10.45 2.64 12.43
CA THR A 19 9.75 1.74 11.51
C THR A 19 9.82 2.27 10.07
N PRO A 20 9.87 1.38 9.05
CA PRO A 20 9.81 1.78 7.65
C PRO A 20 8.52 2.55 7.35
N ILE A 21 8.64 3.70 6.67
CA ILE A 21 7.52 4.51 6.18
C ILE A 21 7.71 4.74 4.69
N ASP A 22 6.73 4.32 3.90
CA ASP A 22 6.68 4.55 2.46
C ASP A 22 5.63 5.64 2.15
N VAL A 23 6.05 6.67 1.42
CA VAL A 23 5.17 7.72 0.92
C VAL A 23 5.07 7.55 -0.60
N ILE A 24 3.88 7.22 -1.08
CA ILE A 24 3.61 7.02 -2.49
C ILE A 24 2.79 8.20 -3.02
N SER A 25 3.33 8.87 -4.03
CA SER A 25 2.66 10.01 -4.67
C SER A 25 1.70 9.54 -5.78
N ALA A 26 0.83 10.44 -6.24
CA ALA A 26 -0.08 10.15 -7.35
C ALA A 26 0.66 9.91 -8.67
N GLU A 27 1.78 10.60 -8.90
CA GLU A 27 2.66 10.38 -10.05
C GLU A 27 3.34 9.00 -10.02
N ASP A 28 3.76 8.53 -8.84
CA ASP A 28 4.31 7.18 -8.67
C ASP A 28 3.27 6.11 -9.02
N LEU A 29 2.02 6.29 -8.56
CA LEU A 29 0.92 5.38 -8.87
C LEU A 29 0.60 5.40 -10.38
N ALA A 30 0.54 6.59 -10.99
CA ALA A 30 0.31 6.72 -12.42
C ALA A 30 1.43 6.08 -13.25
N ALA A 31 2.68 6.21 -12.81
CA ALA A 31 3.85 5.60 -13.45
C ALA A 31 3.81 4.06 -13.45
N THR A 32 3.05 3.43 -12.54
CA THR A 32 2.86 1.96 -12.56
C THR A 32 2.03 1.46 -13.75
N GLY A 33 1.24 2.34 -14.38
CA GLY A 33 0.33 2.01 -15.48
C GLY A 33 -0.79 1.04 -15.10
N GLN A 34 -1.14 0.92 -13.81
CA GLN A 34 -2.20 0.04 -13.34
C GLN A 34 -3.54 0.78 -13.22
N GLY A 35 -4.63 0.10 -13.59
CA GLY A 35 -6.00 0.64 -13.47
C GLY A 35 -6.58 0.50 -12.06
N ASN A 36 -5.93 -0.30 -11.19
CA ASN A 36 -6.35 -0.54 -9.81
C ASN A 36 -5.28 -0.05 -8.84
N LEU A 37 -5.71 0.65 -7.79
CA LEU A 37 -4.85 1.13 -6.71
C LEU A 37 -4.06 0.00 -6.03
N LEU A 38 -4.68 -1.14 -5.75
CA LEU A 38 -3.99 -2.23 -5.05
C LEU A 38 -2.89 -2.88 -5.91
N GLU A 39 -3.11 -2.97 -7.21
CA GLU A 39 -2.10 -3.47 -8.16
C GLU A 39 -0.95 -2.46 -8.32
N ALA A 40 -1.27 -1.16 -8.35
CA ALA A 40 -0.26 -0.10 -8.35
C ALA A 40 0.59 -0.17 -7.06
N LEU A 41 -0.06 -0.30 -5.90
CA LEU A 41 0.62 -0.39 -4.60
C LEU A 41 1.48 -1.65 -4.49
N GLN A 42 1.04 -2.80 -5.00
CA GLN A 42 1.84 -4.02 -5.01
C GLN A 42 3.12 -3.88 -5.84
N ARG A 43 3.10 -3.06 -6.90
CA ARG A 43 4.31 -2.76 -7.70
C ARG A 43 5.26 -1.81 -6.98
N SER A 44 4.72 -0.83 -6.25
CA SER A 44 5.51 0.15 -5.52
C SER A 44 6.05 -0.38 -4.18
N LEU A 45 5.35 -1.32 -3.55
CA LEU A 45 5.64 -1.83 -2.21
C LEU A 45 5.92 -3.34 -2.23
N PRO A 46 7.19 -3.78 -2.16
CA PRO A 46 7.53 -5.20 -2.16
C PRO A 46 7.06 -5.92 -0.89
N SER A 47 6.71 -5.18 0.16
CA SER A 47 6.17 -5.71 1.42
C SER A 47 4.68 -6.04 1.33
N LEU A 48 3.97 -5.62 0.28
CA LEU A 48 2.56 -5.92 0.03
C LEU A 48 2.45 -7.08 -0.96
N SER A 49 1.79 -8.17 -0.58
CA SER A 49 1.57 -9.31 -1.47
C SER A 49 0.12 -9.80 -1.44
N GLN A 50 -0.38 -10.27 -2.58
CA GLN A 50 -1.71 -10.85 -2.68
C GLN A 50 -1.75 -12.26 -2.06
N ILE A 51 -2.86 -12.59 -1.39
CA ILE A 51 -3.20 -13.91 -0.88
C ILE A 51 -4.53 -14.33 -1.53
N GLY A 52 -4.59 -15.56 -2.02
CA GLY A 52 -5.79 -16.11 -2.66
C GLY A 52 -5.72 -16.08 -4.18
N GLY A 53 -6.08 -17.20 -4.79
CA GLY A 53 -6.15 -17.38 -6.24
C GLY A 53 -7.56 -17.10 -6.78
N TYR A 54 -7.63 -16.93 -8.10
CA TYR A 54 -8.89 -16.84 -8.83
C TYR A 54 -9.69 -18.14 -8.67
N GLN A 55 -10.81 -18.11 -7.95
CA GLN A 55 -11.80 -19.18 -7.99
C GLN A 55 -12.81 -18.81 -9.07
N SER A 56 -12.80 -19.57 -10.16
CA SER A 56 -13.58 -19.31 -11.39
C SER A 56 -15.09 -19.30 -11.21
N ASP A 57 -15.61 -19.84 -10.11
CA ASP A 57 -17.02 -20.25 -10.03
C ASP A 57 -17.86 -19.48 -9.00
N GLN A 58 -17.32 -18.46 -8.33
CA GLN A 58 -18.07 -17.69 -7.33
C GLN A 58 -17.78 -16.19 -7.46
N GLU A 59 -18.80 -15.39 -7.80
CA GLU A 59 -18.77 -13.94 -8.04
C GLU A 59 -18.45 -13.07 -6.80
N SER A 60 -17.67 -13.57 -5.84
CA SER A 60 -17.15 -12.78 -4.73
C SER A 60 -15.62 -12.88 -4.70
N LEU A 61 -14.99 -11.97 -5.45
CA LEU A 61 -13.54 -11.80 -5.52
C LEU A 61 -13.04 -11.15 -4.21
N ILE A 62 -12.94 -11.92 -3.13
CA ILE A 62 -12.19 -11.47 -1.95
C ILE A 62 -10.70 -11.67 -2.27
N ARG A 63 -10.09 -10.68 -2.95
CA ARG A 63 -8.64 -10.60 -3.09
C ARG A 63 -8.05 -10.15 -1.76
N GLY A 64 -7.48 -11.08 -1.01
CA GLY A 64 -6.77 -10.78 0.22
C GLY A 64 -5.40 -10.19 -0.08
N TYR A 65 -4.93 -9.27 0.77
CA TYR A 65 -3.58 -8.72 0.70
C TYR A 65 -2.93 -8.78 2.09
N GLN A 66 -1.67 -9.17 2.15
CA GLN A 66 -0.86 -9.19 3.37
C GLN A 66 0.27 -8.16 3.29
N LEU A 67 0.59 -7.57 4.44
CA LEU A 67 1.77 -6.73 4.61
C LEU A 67 2.82 -7.51 5.40
N ARG A 68 4.02 -7.64 4.85
CA ARG A 68 5.17 -8.30 5.48
C ARG A 68 4.87 -9.73 5.97
N ASN A 69 4.06 -10.47 5.21
CA ASN A 69 3.63 -11.83 5.54
C ASN A 69 2.78 -11.94 6.82
N LEU A 70 2.12 -10.85 7.24
CA LEU A 70 1.14 -10.85 8.32
C LEU A 70 -0.27 -11.05 7.77
N SER A 71 -1.12 -11.74 8.53
CA SER A 71 -2.54 -11.87 8.20
C SER A 71 -3.16 -10.48 7.97
N PRO A 72 -4.04 -10.31 6.97
CA PRO A 72 -4.68 -9.03 6.67
C PRO A 72 -5.35 -8.36 7.88
N GLY A 73 -5.79 -9.15 8.87
CA GLY A 73 -6.38 -8.65 10.12
C GLY A 73 -5.42 -7.84 11.02
N TYR A 74 -4.12 -7.85 10.74
CA TYR A 74 -3.11 -7.03 11.42
C TYR A 74 -2.74 -5.76 10.63
N THR A 75 -3.52 -5.40 9.60
CA THR A 75 -3.32 -4.19 8.81
C THR A 75 -4.44 -3.19 9.08
N LEU A 76 -4.08 -1.99 9.53
CA LEU A 76 -5.00 -0.86 9.64
C LEU A 76 -4.99 -0.06 8.34
N VAL A 77 -6.15 0.08 7.69
CA VAL A 77 -6.33 0.93 6.51
C VAL A 77 -7.14 2.16 6.93
N LEU A 78 -6.61 3.34 6.65
CA LEU A 78 -7.27 4.62 6.90
C LEU A 78 -7.45 5.34 5.58
N VAL A 79 -8.64 5.88 5.34
CA VAL A 79 -8.94 6.72 4.18
C VAL A 79 -9.38 8.08 4.70
N ASN A 80 -8.58 9.10 4.42
CA ASN A 80 -8.81 10.47 4.92
C ASN A 80 -8.76 10.66 6.45
N GLY A 81 -8.25 9.68 7.19
CA GLY A 81 -8.14 9.70 8.65
C GLY A 81 -9.38 9.12 9.31
#